data_AF-A0A2G6KX15-F1
#
_entry.id   AF-A0A2G6KX15-F1
#
_cell.length_a   1.000
_cell.length_b   1.000
_cell.length_c   1.000
_cell.angle_alpha   90.00
_cell.angle_beta   90.00
_cell.angle_gamma   90.00
#
_symmetry.space_group_name_H-M   'P 1'
#
loop_
_entity.id
_entity.type
_entity.pdbx_description
1 polymer ?
#
loop_
_entity_poly.entity_id
_entity_poly.type
_entity_poly.pdbx_seq_one_letter_code
_entity_poly.pdbx_strand_id
1 'polypeptide(L)'
;MPVFFIFFIVIPVAEMAVLIHVGKVIGAWYTILLIFLTAVIGASLLKRQGVATLLRAHQKLNSGEIPAKEMFEGFLLALGGAFLLTPGFITDAIGFSLVIPQIRSVLVGYLAKKIVVNGKMGGGAQSRGFYYRSGQGFGQAEQDSPEWSTSGSDVIEGEFQEMTTKEDNPSRQDNPSGRIESDKK
;
A
#
# COMPACT_ATOMS: atom_id res chain seq x y z
N MET A 1 15.96 -26.20 2.97
CA MET A 1 14.57 -25.90 2.56
C MET A 1 13.64 -27.13 2.44
N PRO A 2 13.68 -28.17 3.32
CA PRO A 2 12.67 -29.23 3.32
C PRO A 2 11.45 -28.92 4.20
N VAL A 3 11.54 -27.91 5.06
CA VAL A 3 10.55 -27.64 6.12
C VAL A 3 9.16 -27.32 5.55
N PHE A 4 9.05 -26.46 4.53
CA PHE A 4 7.77 -26.14 3.89
C PHE A 4 7.11 -27.36 3.25
N PHE A 5 7.90 -28.25 2.65
CA PHE A 5 7.41 -29.49 2.05
C PHE A 5 6.85 -30.43 3.12
N ILE A 6 7.50 -30.51 4.29
CA ILE A 6 7.00 -31.27 5.44
C ILE A 6 5.64 -30.72 5.89
N PHE A 7 5.50 -29.41 6.10
CA PHE A 7 4.21 -28.82 6.48
C PHE A 7 3.12 -29.06 5.44
N PHE A 8 3.45 -28.94 4.15
CA PHE A 8 2.51 -29.18 3.06
C PHE A 8 1.97 -30.61 3.02
N ILE A 9 2.75 -31.61 3.46
CA ILE A 9 2.29 -33.01 3.56
C ILE A 9 1.59 -33.27 4.89
N VAL A 10 2.18 -32.80 6.00
CA VAL A 10 1.69 -33.10 7.36
C VAL A 10 0.32 -32.48 7.60
N ILE A 11 0.10 -31.24 7.14
CA ILE A 11 -1.18 -30.54 7.35
C ILE A 11 -2.35 -31.32 6.73
N PRO A 12 -2.38 -31.63 5.41
CA PRO A 12 -3.48 -32.41 4.82
C PRO A 12 -3.64 -33.80 5.43
N VAL A 13 -2.55 -34.49 5.77
CA VAL A 13 -2.63 -35.82 6.41
C VAL A 13 -3.29 -35.72 7.78
N ALA A 14 -2.94 -34.70 8.57
CA ALA A 14 -3.57 -34.44 9.85
C ALA A 14 -5.06 -34.09 9.70
N GLU A 15 -5.43 -33.28 8.70
CA GLU A 15 -6.83 -32.96 8.41
C GLU A 15 -7.64 -34.22 8.08
N MET A 16 -7.12 -35.07 7.20
CA MET A 16 -7.80 -36.32 6.83
C MET A 16 -7.95 -37.24 8.05
N ALA A 17 -6.94 -37.32 8.92
CA ALA A 17 -7.04 -38.09 10.16
C ALA A 17 -8.15 -37.56 11.08
N VAL A 18 -8.25 -36.24 11.26
CA VAL A 18 -9.29 -35.60 12.08
C VAL A 18 -10.68 -35.79 11.47
N LEU A 19 -10.83 -35.57 10.16
CA LEU A 19 -12.08 -35.77 9.44
C LEU A 19 -12.59 -37.21 9.58
N ILE A 20 -11.71 -38.20 9.42
CA ILE A 20 -12.05 -39.61 9.60
C ILE A 20 -12.43 -39.89 11.06
N HIS A 21 -11.71 -39.32 12.02
CA HIS A 21 -12.00 -39.52 13.44
C HIS A 21 -13.37 -38.95 13.83
N VAL A 22 -13.65 -37.70 13.44
CA VAL A 22 -14.95 -37.05 13.67
C VAL A 22 -16.06 -37.78 12.92
N GLY A 23 -15.80 -38.21 11.68
CA GLY A 23 -16.72 -39.03 10.89
C GLY A 23 -17.07 -40.37 11.53
N LYS A 24 -16.16 -40.97 12.31
CA LYS A 24 -16.44 -42.18 13.10
C LYS A 24 -17.27 -41.91 14.35
N VAL A 25 -17.10 -40.75 14.99
CA VAL A 25 -17.80 -40.38 16.23
C VAL A 25 -19.22 -39.87 15.96
N ILE A 26 -19.38 -38.97 14.99
CA ILE A 26 -20.64 -38.28 14.69
C ILE A 26 -21.38 -38.95 13.53
N GLY A 27 -20.65 -39.60 12.62
CA GLY A 27 -21.15 -40.15 11.36
C GLY A 27 -20.74 -39.30 10.16
N ALA A 28 -20.47 -39.98 9.03
CA ALA A 28 -19.99 -39.34 7.81
C ALA A 28 -20.96 -38.29 7.25
N TRP A 29 -22.27 -38.58 7.27
CA TRP A 29 -23.29 -37.66 6.75
C TRP A 29 -23.33 -36.33 7.53
N TYR A 30 -23.32 -36.39 8.86
CA TYR A 30 -23.30 -35.20 9.70
C TYR A 30 -21.99 -34.41 9.57
N THR A 31 -20.87 -35.11 9.38
CA THR A 31 -19.56 -34.47 9.15
C THR A 31 -19.56 -33.67 7.85
N ILE A 32 -20.10 -34.23 6.77
CA ILE A 32 -20.25 -33.53 5.48
C ILE A 32 -21.16 -32.31 5.63
N LEU A 33 -22.30 -32.44 6.34
CA LEU A 33 -23.18 -31.32 6.60
C LEU A 33 -22.50 -30.21 7.41
N LEU A 34 -21.67 -30.56 8.40
CA LEU A 34 -20.93 -29.60 9.22
C LEU A 34 -19.89 -28.84 8.38
N ILE A 35 -19.14 -29.54 7.52
CA ILE A 35 -18.20 -28.93 6.58
C ILE A 35 -18.93 -28.00 5.61
N PHE A 36 -20.08 -28.42 5.08
CA PHE A 36 -20.87 -27.58 4.20
C PHE A 36 -21.39 -26.33 4.92
N LEU A 37 -21.88 -26.50 6.14
CA LEU A 37 -22.40 -25.40 6.96
C LEU A 37 -21.29 -24.38 7.27
N THR A 38 -20.12 -24.86 7.66
CA THR A 38 -18.95 -24.02 7.92
C THR A 38 -18.50 -23.29 6.66
N ALA A 39 -18.44 -23.96 5.51
CA ALA A 39 -18.13 -23.31 4.24
C ALA A 39 -19.13 -22.19 3.90
N VAL A 40 -20.44 -22.42 4.09
CA VAL A 40 -21.49 -21.41 3.84
C VAL A 40 -21.35 -20.22 4.80
N ILE A 41 -21.14 -20.47 6.09
CA ILE A 41 -20.95 -19.42 7.09
C ILE A 41 -19.69 -18.60 6.77
N GLY A 42 -18.57 -19.28 6.51
CA GLY A 42 -17.29 -18.67 6.14
C GLY A 42 -17.40 -17.82 4.89
N ALA A 43 -18.00 -18.35 3.82
CA ALA A 43 -18.21 -17.63 2.57
C ALA A 43 -19.15 -16.42 2.73
N SER A 44 -20.20 -16.53 3.55
CA SER A 44 -21.12 -15.42 3.85
C SER A 44 -20.40 -14.29 4.59
N LEU A 45 -19.58 -14.63 5.59
CA LEU A 45 -18.74 -13.66 6.31
C LEU A 45 -17.71 -13.01 5.39
N LEU A 46 -17.02 -13.81 4.58
CA LEU A 46 -16.04 -13.35 3.61
C LEU A 46 -16.66 -12.38 2.60
N LYS A 47 -17.85 -12.68 2.08
CA LYS A 47 -18.57 -11.81 1.14
C LYS A 47 -18.93 -10.47 1.77
N ARG A 48 -19.52 -10.48 2.97
CA ARG A 48 -19.94 -9.25 3.67
C ARG A 48 -18.75 -8.38 4.06
N GLN A 49 -17.72 -8.98 4.66
CA GLN A 49 -16.56 -8.25 5.15
C GLN A 49 -15.61 -7.85 4.01
N GLY A 50 -15.45 -8.70 3.00
CA GLY A 50 -14.59 -8.45 1.84
C GLY A 50 -15.06 -7.25 1.05
N VAL A 51 -16.36 -7.19 0.73
CA VAL A 51 -16.94 -6.02 0.04
C VAL A 51 -16.79 -4.75 0.88
N ALA A 52 -17.06 -4.82 2.18
CA ALA A 52 -16.90 -3.65 3.06
C ALA A 52 -15.44 -3.16 3.15
N THR A 53 -14.47 -4.07 3.25
CA THR A 53 -13.03 -3.72 3.29
C THR A 53 -12.57 -3.12 1.96
N LEU A 54 -13.00 -3.70 0.82
CA LEU A 54 -12.69 -3.17 -0.50
C LEU A 54 -13.27 -1.77 -0.71
N LEU A 55 -14.52 -1.54 -0.29
CA LEU A 55 -15.16 -0.23 -0.41
C LEU A 55 -14.42 0.84 0.41
N ARG A 56 -14.02 0.50 1.65
CA ARG A 56 -13.22 1.41 2.50
C ARG A 56 -11.85 1.70 1.90
N ALA A 57 -11.18 0.69 1.35
CA ALA A 57 -9.90 0.87 0.67
C ALA A 57 -10.05 1.82 -0.53
N HIS A 58 -11.08 1.62 -1.35
CA HIS A 58 -11.38 2.48 -2.50
C HIS A 58 -11.72 3.92 -2.08
N GLN A 59 -12.50 4.10 -1.01
CA GLN A 59 -12.81 5.43 -0.47
C GLN A 59 -11.56 6.20 -0.04
N LYS A 60 -10.63 5.53 0.66
CA LYS A 60 -9.37 6.12 1.10
C LYS A 60 -8.42 6.45 -0.06
N LEU A 61 -8.35 5.57 -1.06
CA LEU A 61 -7.58 5.84 -2.27
C LEU A 61 -8.13 7.06 -3.02
N ASN A 62 -9.46 7.19 -3.10
CA ASN A 62 -10.11 8.35 -3.71
C ASN A 62 -9.88 9.65 -2.92
N SER A 63 -9.65 9.58 -1.61
CA SER A 63 -9.28 10.74 -0.80
C SER A 63 -7.77 11.02 -0.79
N GLY A 64 -6.98 10.31 -1.60
CA GLY A 64 -5.51 10.46 -1.65
C GLY A 64 -4.77 9.86 -0.45
N GLU A 65 -5.44 9.07 0.39
CA GLU A 65 -4.85 8.39 1.53
C GLU A 65 -4.44 6.95 1.17
N ILE A 66 -3.31 6.49 1.70
CA ILE A 66 -2.85 5.11 1.50
C ILE A 66 -3.61 4.18 2.46
N PRO A 67 -4.42 3.21 1.97
CA PRO A 67 -5.26 2.35 2.80
C PRO A 67 -4.50 1.14 3.38
N ALA A 68 -3.33 1.35 3.98
CA ALA A 68 -2.44 0.27 4.42
C ALA A 68 -3.15 -0.73 5.36
N LYS A 69 -3.95 -0.23 6.31
CA LYS A 69 -4.72 -1.06 7.24
C LYS A 69 -5.73 -1.93 6.52
N GLU A 70 -6.48 -1.36 5.59
CA GLU A 70 -7.50 -2.08 4.81
C GLU A 70 -6.87 -3.13 3.89
N MET A 71 -5.66 -2.88 3.36
CA MET A 71 -4.91 -3.86 2.58
C MET A 71 -4.52 -5.09 3.41
N PHE A 72 -3.96 -4.89 4.61
CA PHE A 72 -3.65 -6.01 5.53
C PHE A 72 -4.91 -6.75 5.98
N GLU A 73 -5.99 -6.02 6.27
CA GLU A 73 -7.28 -6.63 6.58
C GLU A 73 -7.82 -7.46 5.41
N GLY A 74 -7.72 -6.96 4.18
CA GLY A 74 -8.11 -7.68 2.97
C GLY A 74 -7.25 -8.93 2.73
N PHE A 75 -5.93 -8.83 2.95
CA PHE A 75 -5.00 -9.96 2.83
C PHE A 75 -5.30 -11.08 3.83
N LEU A 76 -5.46 -10.75 5.11
CA LEU A 76 -5.82 -11.73 6.15
C LEU A 76 -7.18 -12.36 5.87
N LEU A 77 -8.14 -11.58 5.38
CA LEU A 77 -9.45 -12.07 4.98
C LEU A 77 -9.34 -13.05 3.79
N ALA A 78 -8.50 -12.75 2.80
CA ALA A 78 -8.25 -13.63 1.67
C ALA A 78 -7.55 -14.94 2.09
N LEU A 79 -6.55 -14.88 2.98
CA LEU A 79 -5.92 -16.08 3.55
C LEU A 79 -6.93 -16.92 4.33
N GLY A 80 -7.75 -16.29 5.18
CA GLY A 80 -8.78 -16.98 5.93
C GLY A 80 -9.81 -17.66 5.01
N GLY A 81 -10.21 -16.97 3.94
CA GLY A 81 -11.07 -17.53 2.90
C GLY A 81 -10.44 -18.71 2.14
N ALA A 82 -9.14 -18.63 1.82
CA ALA A 82 -8.41 -19.71 1.19
C ALA A 82 -8.33 -20.96 2.09
N PHE A 83 -8.15 -20.76 3.40
CA PHE A 83 -8.17 -21.84 4.39
C PHE A 83 -9.57 -22.47 4.52
N LEU A 84 -10.64 -21.67 4.56
CA LEU A 84 -12.03 -22.17 4.56
C LEU A 84 -12.43 -22.91 3.27
N LEU A 85 -11.69 -22.70 2.18
CA LEU A 85 -11.91 -23.38 0.89
C LEU A 85 -11.37 -24.82 0.90
N THR A 86 -10.36 -25.09 1.71
CA THR A 86 -9.84 -26.43 1.97
C THR A 86 -10.61 -27.04 3.14
N PRO A 87 -11.63 -27.90 2.90
CA PRO A 87 -12.47 -28.42 3.97
C PRO A 87 -11.66 -29.28 4.93
N GLY A 88 -11.49 -28.80 6.16
CA GLY A 88 -10.73 -29.46 7.21
C GLY A 88 -11.00 -28.81 8.56
N PHE A 89 -11.15 -29.59 9.63
CA PHE A 89 -11.53 -29.04 10.93
C PHE A 89 -10.48 -28.08 11.51
N ILE A 90 -9.19 -28.35 11.32
CA ILE A 90 -8.12 -27.50 11.86
C ILE A 90 -8.01 -26.24 11.00
N THR A 91 -7.99 -26.42 9.68
CA THR A 91 -7.87 -25.33 8.71
C THR A 91 -9.11 -24.43 8.72
N ASP A 92 -10.31 -24.97 8.94
CA ASP A 92 -11.54 -24.19 9.15
C ASP A 92 -11.44 -23.36 10.43
N ALA A 93 -10.94 -23.92 11.54
CA ALA A 93 -10.77 -23.16 12.78
C ALA A 93 -9.79 -21.99 12.60
N ILE A 94 -8.67 -22.21 11.91
CA ILE A 94 -7.71 -21.15 11.58
C ILE A 94 -8.33 -20.14 10.62
N GLY A 95 -9.00 -20.61 9.57
CA GLY A 95 -9.67 -19.78 8.57
C GLY A 95 -10.73 -18.88 9.18
N PHE A 96 -11.59 -19.43 10.04
CA PHE A 96 -12.56 -18.64 10.81
C PHE A 96 -11.88 -17.65 11.75
N SER A 97 -10.81 -18.05 12.43
CA SER A 97 -10.04 -17.14 13.30
C SER A 97 -9.55 -15.91 12.53
N LEU A 98 -9.11 -16.09 11.27
CA LEU A 98 -8.67 -14.99 10.40
C LEU A 98 -9.83 -14.15 9.82
N VAL A 99 -10.99 -14.77 9.57
CA VAL A 99 -12.18 -14.08 9.05
C VAL A 99 -12.95 -13.32 10.14
N ILE A 100 -12.79 -13.68 11.41
CA ILE A 100 -13.46 -12.96 12.52
C ILE A 100 -12.84 -11.56 12.69
N PRO A 101 -13.64 -10.48 12.62
CA PRO A 101 -13.14 -9.11 12.56
C PRO A 101 -12.45 -8.68 13.85
N GLN A 102 -12.87 -9.21 15.01
CA GLN A 102 -12.25 -8.93 16.31
C GLN A 102 -10.80 -9.45 16.34
N ILE A 103 -10.59 -10.69 15.90
CA ILE A 103 -9.28 -11.33 15.88
C ILE A 103 -8.40 -10.65 14.82
N ARG A 104 -8.96 -10.35 13.64
CA ARG A 104 -8.25 -9.65 12.56
C ARG A 104 -7.73 -8.28 12.99
N SER A 105 -8.55 -7.49 13.68
CA SER A 105 -8.18 -6.14 14.11
C SER A 105 -7.03 -6.16 15.13
N VAL A 106 -7.06 -7.13 16.05
CA VAL A 106 -5.97 -7.36 17.02
C VAL A 106 -4.69 -7.80 16.30
N LEU A 107 -4.80 -8.71 15.33
CA LEU A 107 -3.65 -9.21 14.57
C LEU A 107 -2.99 -8.09 13.76
N VAL A 108 -3.78 -7.28 13.05
CA VAL A 108 -3.27 -6.12 12.29
C VAL A 108 -2.60 -5.11 13.22
N GLY A 109 -3.20 -4.81 14.39
CA GLY A 109 -2.60 -3.93 15.38
C GLY A 109 -1.27 -4.45 15.93
N TYR A 110 -1.19 -5.76 16.20
CA TYR A 110 0.03 -6.41 16.68
C TYR A 110 1.15 -6.42 15.62
N LEU A 111 0.80 -6.74 14.37
CA LEU A 111 1.75 -6.72 13.24
C LEU A 111 2.23 -5.30 12.97
N ALA A 112 1.33 -4.31 12.94
CA ALA A 112 1.69 -2.90 12.76
C ALA A 112 2.66 -2.43 13.85
N LYS A 113 2.41 -2.79 15.13
CA LYS A 113 3.28 -2.44 16.24
C LYS A 113 4.68 -3.06 16.11
N LYS A 114 4.78 -4.34 15.70
CA LYS A 114 6.08 -5.00 15.48
C LYS A 114 6.84 -4.40 14.29
N ILE A 115 6.16 -4.07 13.21
CA ILE A 115 6.79 -3.49 12.01
C ILE A 115 7.25 -2.05 12.29
N VAL A 116 6.50 -1.27 13.07
CA VAL A 116 6.92 0.09 13.47
C VAL A 116 8.06 0.08 14.50
N VAL A 117 8.07 -0.90 15.41
CA VAL A 117 9.14 -1.04 16.41
C VAL A 117 10.45 -1.58 15.81
N ASN A 118 10.36 -2.45 14.80
CA ASN A 118 11.52 -2.95 14.06
C ASN A 118 11.88 -2.08 12.84
N GLY A 119 10.97 -1.21 12.38
CA GLY A 119 11.06 -0.35 11.19
C GLY A 119 11.77 0.99 11.41
N LYS A 120 12.73 1.07 12.34
CA LYS A 120 13.75 2.13 12.30
C LYS A 120 14.75 1.94 11.14
N MET A 121 14.53 0.96 10.27
CA MET A 121 15.41 0.63 9.14
C MET A 121 14.50 0.30 7.94
N GLY A 122 14.21 1.29 7.09
CA GLY A 122 13.37 1.06 5.90
C GLY A 122 12.67 2.27 5.29
N GLY A 123 12.80 3.46 5.89
CA GLY A 123 12.29 4.70 5.31
C GLY A 123 12.98 5.89 5.96
N GLY A 124 14.06 6.36 5.34
CA GLY A 124 14.73 7.59 5.75
C GLY A 124 13.79 8.78 5.54
N ALA A 125 13.12 9.19 6.61
CA ALA A 125 12.64 10.55 6.81
C ALA A 125 12.54 10.79 8.32
N GLN A 126 13.71 10.68 8.96
CA GLN A 126 13.95 11.23 10.27
C GLN A 126 13.90 12.76 10.14
N SER A 127 12.72 13.37 10.22
CA SER A 127 12.63 14.76 10.68
C SER A 127 12.00 14.78 12.05
N ARG A 128 12.92 14.79 13.02
CA ARG A 128 12.69 15.05 14.43
C ARG A 128 11.81 16.29 14.59
N GLY A 129 10.88 16.21 15.52
CA GLY A 129 10.01 17.32 15.86
C GLY A 129 10.78 18.60 16.19
N PHE A 130 10.24 19.72 15.72
CA PHE A 130 10.52 21.04 16.25
C PHE A 130 9.32 21.48 17.07
N TYR A 131 9.45 21.38 18.38
CA TYR A 131 8.62 22.11 19.32
C TYR A 131 8.98 23.59 19.20
N TYR A 132 8.13 24.40 18.59
CA TYR A 132 8.08 25.83 18.91
C TYR A 132 6.98 26.06 19.95
N ARG A 133 7.39 25.90 21.21
CA ARG A 133 6.73 26.49 22.38
C ARG A 133 7.57 27.69 22.81
N SER A 134 7.13 28.89 22.42
CA SER A 134 7.47 30.19 23.02
C SER A 134 6.80 31.22 22.11
N GLY A 135 5.86 32.05 22.52
CA GLY A 135 5.74 32.80 23.76
C GLY A 135 5.08 34.09 23.32
N GLN A 136 3.77 34.18 23.53
CA GLN A 136 2.96 35.35 23.18
C GLN A 136 3.27 36.43 24.23
N GLY A 137 3.95 37.50 23.84
CA GLY A 137 4.35 38.59 24.72
C GLY A 137 4.41 39.91 23.95
N PHE A 138 3.45 40.79 24.24
CA PHE A 138 3.41 42.20 23.84
C PHE A 138 4.57 42.99 24.47
N GLY A 139 5.18 43.92 23.73
CA GLY A 139 5.88 45.06 24.33
C GLY A 139 7.15 45.56 23.62
N GLN A 140 7.02 46.73 23.00
CA GLN A 140 7.95 47.88 22.97
C GLN A 140 9.32 47.84 22.26
N ALA A 141 9.59 49.01 21.67
CA ALA A 141 10.86 49.68 21.35
C ALA A 141 11.47 49.46 19.96
N GLU A 142 11.10 50.38 19.07
CA GLU A 142 11.98 51.24 18.23
C GLU A 142 13.50 51.04 18.43
N GLN A 143 14.25 50.83 17.32
CA GLN A 143 15.43 51.63 16.93
C GLN A 143 16.25 50.97 15.79
N ASP A 144 16.51 51.77 14.75
CA ASP A 144 17.59 51.75 13.74
C ASP A 144 17.80 50.54 12.80
N SER A 145 17.66 50.84 11.50
CA SER A 145 18.32 50.16 10.36
C SER A 145 19.79 50.64 10.27
N PRO A 146 20.70 50.10 9.42
CA PRO A 146 20.54 49.05 8.39
C PRO A 146 21.69 48.00 8.36
N GLU A 147 21.47 46.77 7.87
CA GLU A 147 22.45 46.08 7.02
C GLU A 147 21.88 44.78 6.43
N TRP A 148 22.02 44.61 5.12
CA TRP A 148 21.67 43.39 4.40
C TRP A 148 22.73 42.31 4.62
N SER A 149 22.32 41.16 5.15
CA SER A 149 22.98 39.88 4.84
C SER A 149 21.93 38.78 4.74
N THR A 150 21.48 38.53 3.52
CA THR A 150 20.61 37.42 3.14
C THR A 150 21.41 36.13 3.22
N SER A 151 21.50 35.55 4.41
CA SER A 151 22.07 34.22 4.62
C SER A 151 20.98 33.16 4.48
N GLY A 152 20.88 32.59 3.27
CA GLY A 152 20.51 31.19 3.07
C GLY A 152 19.02 30.83 3.20
N SER A 153 18.18 31.40 2.35
CA SER A 153 17.00 30.66 1.85
C SER A 153 17.43 29.97 0.57
N ASP A 154 17.49 28.63 0.59
CA ASP A 154 17.67 27.81 -0.60
C ASP A 154 16.39 27.90 -1.46
N VAL A 155 16.31 28.98 -2.24
CA VAL A 155 15.26 29.19 -3.24
C VAL A 155 15.73 28.46 -4.49
N ILE A 156 15.15 27.30 -4.73
CA ILE A 156 15.40 26.50 -5.92
C ILE A 156 14.57 27.09 -7.06
N GLU A 157 15.20 27.89 -7.92
CA GLU A 157 14.62 28.31 -9.20
C GLU A 157 14.81 27.20 -10.25
N GLY A 158 13.71 26.69 -10.79
CA GLY A 158 13.72 25.76 -11.92
C GLY A 158 13.59 26.51 -13.23
N GLU A 159 14.62 26.51 -14.07
CA GLU A 159 14.47 26.90 -15.47
C GLU A 159 13.79 25.78 -16.25
N PHE A 160 12.73 26.12 -17.00
CA PHE A 160 12.12 25.21 -17.97
C PHE A 160 12.75 25.44 -19.35
N GLN A 161 13.26 24.38 -19.97
CA GLN A 161 13.59 24.41 -21.39
C GLN A 161 12.38 23.94 -22.20
N GLU A 162 11.83 24.86 -22.98
CA GLU A 162 10.82 24.53 -23.98
C GLU A 162 11.50 23.75 -25.11
N MET A 163 11.22 22.44 -25.22
CA MET A 163 11.67 21.65 -26.36
C MET A 163 10.87 22.09 -27.59
N THR A 164 11.40 23.07 -28.31
CA THR A 164 10.95 23.38 -29.66
C THR A 164 11.34 22.21 -30.56
N THR A 165 10.35 21.45 -31.02
CA THR A 165 10.52 20.44 -32.07
C THR A 165 11.19 21.11 -33.27
N LYS A 166 12.41 20.67 -33.60
CA LYS A 166 13.14 21.12 -34.79
C LYS A 166 12.31 20.85 -36.03
N GLU A 167 11.70 21.91 -36.57
CA GLU A 167 11.19 21.94 -37.93
C GLU A 167 12.37 22.22 -38.87
N ASP A 168 12.78 21.17 -39.57
CA ASP A 168 13.83 21.18 -40.58
C ASP A 168 13.34 21.97 -41.81
N ASN A 169 13.90 23.14 -42.08
CA ASN A 169 13.73 23.82 -43.36
C ASN A 169 15.06 24.44 -43.84
N PRO A 170 15.67 23.91 -44.91
CA PRO A 170 17.00 24.32 -45.32
C PRO A 170 16.97 25.56 -46.24
N SER A 171 17.90 26.47 -45.94
CA SER A 171 18.64 27.29 -46.92
C SER A 171 17.90 28.43 -47.64
N ARG A 172 18.07 29.65 -47.12
CA ARG A 172 18.31 30.83 -47.97
C ARG A 172 19.55 31.56 -47.48
N GLN A 173 20.65 31.33 -48.19
CA GLN A 173 21.93 31.99 -48.02
C GLN A 173 21.96 33.17 -49.00
N ASP A 174 21.95 34.38 -48.44
CA ASP A 174 22.22 35.62 -49.16
C ASP A 174 23.67 35.66 -49.62
N ASN A 175 23.91 36.15 -50.84
CA ASN A 175 25.20 36.76 -51.16
C ASN A 175 25.01 37.91 -52.18
N PRO A 176 25.34 39.16 -51.81
CA PRO A 176 25.38 40.29 -52.74
C PRO A 176 26.82 40.51 -53.22
N SER A 177 27.09 40.42 -54.52
CA SER A 177 28.31 40.97 -55.14
C SER A 177 28.28 41.00 -56.67
N GLY A 178 28.73 42.13 -57.24
CA GLY A 178 29.21 42.23 -58.63
C GLY A 178 28.23 42.93 -59.58
N ARG A 179 28.34 44.24 -59.84
CA ARG A 179 29.29 44.92 -60.76
C ARG A 179 28.85 44.87 -62.24
N ILE A 180 28.33 46.02 -62.70
CA ILE A 180 28.56 46.79 -63.96
C ILE A 180 28.37 46.09 -65.34
N GLU A 181 27.88 46.92 -66.29
CA GLU A 181 27.97 46.79 -67.77
C GLU A 181 26.99 45.80 -68.41
N SER A 182 26.42 45.99 -69.59
CA SER A 182 26.34 47.06 -70.60
C SER A 182 25.55 46.44 -71.76
N ASP A 183 24.99 47.28 -72.62
CA ASP A 183 24.53 46.99 -73.98
C ASP A 183 23.31 46.06 -74.14
N LYS A 184 22.18 46.51 -74.70
CA LYS A 184 21.96 47.04 -76.05
C LYS A 184 22.16 45.98 -77.14
N LYS A 185 21.10 45.26 -77.48
CA LYS A 185 20.48 45.27 -78.82
C LYS A 185 19.23 44.39 -78.87
#